data_AF-A0A809R821-F1
#
_entry.id   AF-A0A809R821-F1
#
_cell.length_a   1.000
_cell.length_b   1.000
_cell.length_c   1.000
_cell.angle_alpha   90.00
_cell.angle_beta   90.00
_cell.angle_gamma   90.00
#
_symmetry.space_group_name_H-M   'P 1'
#
loop_
_entity.id
_entity.type
_entity.pdbx_description
1 polymer ?
#
loop_
_entity_poly.entity_id
_entity_poly.type
_entity_poly.pdbx_seq_one_letter_code
_entity_poly.pdbx_strand_id
1 'polypeptide(L)'
;MITEKSAELLTEQIGSELAASHNYRGIALYFARQSLMGWAKLFMDQAAEEREHAEKIIAFLVDNEVPFDLPAIGAATTRFSSALEATQAALDSERKVSGQFRTLSSVSLEEDDYTTFQFLQWFIEEQVEEEAKMQALIDLINSGINLFQAESLLEKFA
;
A
#
# COMPACT_ATOMS: atom_id res chain seq x y z
N MET A 1 -8.91 -24.72 5.31
CA MET A 1 -10.15 -24.31 4.61
C MET A 1 -10.31 -22.85 4.96
N ILE A 2 -10.42 -21.97 3.95
CA ILE A 2 -10.59 -20.54 4.23
C ILE A 2 -11.96 -20.34 4.88
N THR A 3 -12.01 -19.65 6.02
CA THR A 3 -13.29 -19.35 6.68
C THR A 3 -14.03 -18.23 5.97
N GLU A 4 -15.36 -18.18 6.11
CA GLU A 4 -16.19 -17.09 5.57
C GLU A 4 -15.70 -15.72 6.07
N LYS A 5 -15.40 -15.61 7.37
CA LYS A 5 -14.88 -14.38 7.97
C LYS A 5 -13.51 -13.98 7.43
N SER A 6 -12.60 -14.93 7.20
CA SER A 6 -11.32 -14.66 6.54
C SER A 6 -11.50 -14.21 5.10
N ALA A 7 -12.42 -14.84 4.35
CA ALA A 7 -12.72 -14.49 2.97
C ALA A 7 -13.31 -13.07 2.84
N GLU A 8 -14.23 -12.69 3.74
CA GLU A 8 -14.80 -11.33 3.79
C GLU A 8 -13.71 -10.28 4.01
N LEU A 9 -12.85 -10.49 5.01
CA LEU A 9 -11.79 -9.53 5.33
C LEU A 9 -10.69 -9.50 4.25
N LEU A 10 -10.38 -10.62 3.59
CA LEU A 10 -9.49 -10.63 2.41
C LEU A 10 -10.11 -9.83 1.25
N THR A 11 -11.43 -9.92 1.06
CA THR A 11 -12.15 -9.14 0.05
C THR A 11 -12.11 -7.63 0.36
N GLU A 12 -12.27 -7.25 1.62
CA GLU A 12 -12.07 -5.86 2.07
C GLU A 12 -10.62 -5.41 1.88
N GLN A 13 -9.66 -6.30 2.09
CA GLN A 13 -8.24 -6.01 1.89
C GLN A 13 -7.92 -5.75 0.43
N ILE A 14 -8.48 -6.51 -0.52
CA ILE A 14 -8.38 -6.20 -1.97
C ILE A 14 -8.79 -4.75 -2.24
N GLY A 15 -9.89 -4.29 -1.63
CA GLY A 15 -10.33 -2.90 -1.76
C GLY A 15 -9.37 -1.89 -1.15
N SER A 16 -8.73 -2.25 -0.03
CA SER A 16 -7.74 -1.41 0.65
C SER A 16 -6.46 -1.27 -0.19
N GLU A 17 -5.94 -2.35 -0.75
CA GLU A 17 -4.77 -2.33 -1.65
C GLU A 17 -5.04 -1.54 -2.94
N LEU A 18 -6.19 -1.77 -3.57
CA LEU A 18 -6.58 -1.02 -4.77
C LEU A 18 -6.80 0.48 -4.47
N ALA A 19 -7.31 0.81 -3.28
CA ALA A 19 -7.41 2.20 -2.84
C ALA A 19 -6.03 2.81 -2.56
N ALA A 20 -5.09 2.07 -1.97
CA ALA A 20 -3.70 2.49 -1.77
C ALA A 20 -3.02 2.77 -3.13
N SER A 21 -3.14 1.84 -4.09
CA SER A 21 -2.69 2.04 -5.48
C SER A 21 -3.26 3.33 -6.09
N HIS A 22 -4.56 3.58 -5.93
CA HIS A 22 -5.20 4.78 -6.45
C HIS A 22 -4.70 6.05 -5.75
N ASN A 23 -4.50 6.01 -4.43
CA ASN A 23 -3.95 7.12 -3.65
C ASN A 23 -2.51 7.45 -4.05
N TYR A 24 -1.67 6.44 -4.26
CA TYR A 24 -0.31 6.62 -4.74
C TYR A 24 -0.25 7.27 -6.13
N ARG A 25 -1.16 6.91 -7.05
CA ARG A 25 -1.31 7.64 -8.32
C ARG A 25 -1.66 9.11 -8.09
N GLY A 26 -2.52 9.39 -7.11
CA GLY A 26 -2.88 10.76 -6.72
C GLY A 26 -1.67 11.58 -6.24
N ILE A 27 -0.82 10.96 -5.42
CA ILE A 27 0.44 11.52 -4.92
C ILE A 27 1.44 11.73 -6.07
N ALA A 28 1.60 10.73 -6.95
CA ALA A 28 2.46 10.85 -8.12
C ALA A 28 2.06 12.01 -9.04
N LEU A 29 0.76 12.19 -9.28
CA LEU A 29 0.23 13.31 -10.07
C LEU A 29 0.50 14.66 -9.39
N TYR A 30 0.47 14.72 -8.06
CA TYR A 30 0.86 15.92 -7.32
C TYR A 30 2.33 16.29 -7.57
N PHE A 31 3.26 15.33 -7.46
CA PHE A 31 4.68 15.57 -7.73
C PHE A 31 4.93 15.93 -9.21
N ALA A 32 4.26 15.25 -10.15
CA ALA A 32 4.39 15.53 -11.58
C ALA A 32 4.00 16.99 -11.92
N ARG A 33 2.95 17.52 -11.30
CA ARG A 33 2.51 18.92 -11.51
C ARG A 33 3.52 19.97 -11.03
N GLN A 34 4.48 19.58 -10.19
CA GLN A 34 5.57 20.41 -9.72
C GLN A 34 6.87 20.20 -10.52
N SER A 35 6.82 19.42 -11.60
CA SER A 35 7.99 19.02 -12.40
C SER A 35 9.00 18.13 -11.66
N LEU A 36 8.59 17.46 -10.59
CA LEU A 36 9.40 16.50 -9.81
C LEU A 36 9.16 15.08 -10.34
N MET A 37 9.76 14.78 -11.51
CA MET A 37 9.47 13.55 -12.25
C MET A 37 10.07 12.29 -11.61
N GLY A 38 11.19 12.40 -10.90
CA GLY A 38 11.77 11.30 -10.13
C GLY A 38 10.84 10.87 -8.99
N TRP A 39 10.31 11.84 -8.25
CA TRP A 39 9.30 11.59 -7.21
C TRP A 39 8.01 11.03 -7.78
N ALA A 40 7.53 11.60 -8.89
CA ALA A 40 6.33 11.10 -9.55
C ALA A 40 6.49 9.65 -10.01
N LYS A 41 7.67 9.29 -10.55
CA LYS A 41 7.96 7.90 -10.95
C LYS A 41 7.93 6.97 -9.73
N LEU A 42 8.63 7.31 -8.65
CA LEU A 42 8.67 6.50 -7.43
C LEU A 42 7.25 6.16 -6.94
N PHE A 43 6.38 7.16 -6.81
CA PHE A 43 5.00 6.91 -6.35
C PHE A 43 4.12 6.22 -7.41
N MET A 44 4.45 6.31 -8.70
CA MET A 44 3.79 5.50 -9.72
C MET A 44 4.20 4.03 -9.64
N ASP A 45 5.45 3.75 -9.31
CA ASP A 45 5.95 2.39 -9.11
C ASP A 45 5.31 1.79 -7.86
N GLN A 46 5.27 2.53 -6.75
CA GLN A 46 4.54 2.11 -5.54
C GLN A 46 3.06 1.83 -5.83
N ALA A 47 2.41 2.67 -6.66
CA ALA A 47 1.04 2.39 -7.08
C ALA A 47 0.89 1.08 -7.86
N ALA A 48 1.92 0.65 -8.59
CA ALA A 48 1.92 -0.63 -9.28
C ALA A 48 2.12 -1.78 -8.28
N GLU A 49 3.03 -1.64 -7.31
CA GLU A 49 3.25 -2.60 -6.22
C GLU A 49 1.96 -2.87 -5.43
N GLU A 50 1.24 -1.83 -4.98
CA GLU A 50 -0.04 -2.02 -4.27
C GLU A 50 -1.11 -2.71 -5.14
N ARG A 51 -1.06 -2.50 -6.45
CA ARG A 51 -1.97 -3.24 -7.34
C ARG A 51 -1.59 -4.73 -7.35
N GLU A 52 -0.30 -5.05 -7.39
CA GLU A 52 0.17 -6.43 -7.33
C GLU A 52 -0.16 -7.10 -5.99
N HIS A 53 -0.18 -6.35 -4.89
CA HIS A 53 -0.69 -6.82 -3.59
C HIS A 53 -2.16 -7.27 -3.69
N ALA A 54 -3.02 -6.44 -4.30
CA ALA A 54 -4.41 -6.80 -4.54
C ALA A 54 -4.55 -8.06 -5.42
N GLU A 55 -3.79 -8.14 -6.52
CA GLU A 55 -3.80 -9.30 -7.41
C GLU A 55 -3.34 -10.58 -6.71
N LYS A 56 -2.38 -10.48 -5.78
CA LYS A 56 -1.92 -11.62 -4.97
C LYS A 56 -3.04 -12.17 -4.07
N ILE A 57 -3.84 -11.29 -3.46
CA ILE A 57 -4.99 -11.70 -2.64
C ILE A 57 -6.09 -12.31 -3.53
N ILE A 58 -6.37 -11.71 -4.69
CA ILE A 58 -7.31 -12.24 -5.68
C ILE A 58 -6.91 -13.66 -6.09
N ALA A 59 -5.65 -13.87 -6.47
CA ALA A 59 -5.15 -15.18 -6.85
C ALA A 59 -5.30 -16.20 -5.73
N PHE A 60 -4.98 -15.83 -4.49
CA PHE A 60 -5.15 -16.69 -3.33
C PHE A 60 -6.61 -17.12 -3.10
N LEU A 61 -7.59 -16.21 -3.23
CA LEU A 61 -9.01 -16.55 -3.11
C LEU A 61 -9.48 -17.47 -4.26
N VAL A 62 -9.03 -17.20 -5.49
CA VAL A 62 -9.35 -18.01 -6.67
C VAL A 62 -8.79 -19.42 -6.56
N ASP A 63 -7.53 -19.57 -6.15
CA ASP A 63 -6.85 -20.87 -6.00
C ASP A 63 -7.50 -21.74 -4.90
N ASN A 64 -8.24 -21.12 -3.99
CA ASN A 64 -9.00 -21.79 -2.93
C ASN A 64 -10.51 -21.87 -3.22
N GLU A 65 -10.93 -21.60 -4.48
CA GLU A 65 -12.31 -21.69 -4.95
C GLU A 65 -13.30 -20.83 -4.13
N VAL A 66 -12.83 -19.71 -3.58
CA VAL A 66 -13.66 -18.79 -2.78
C VAL A 66 -14.35 -17.78 -3.70
N PRO A 67 -15.70 -17.71 -3.73
CA PRO A 67 -16.42 -16.70 -4.48
C PRO A 67 -16.40 -15.34 -3.75
N PHE A 68 -16.17 -14.26 -4.49
CA PHE A 68 -16.21 -12.88 -3.97
C PHE A 68 -16.52 -11.88 -5.08
N ASP A 69 -17.00 -10.70 -4.70
CA ASP A 69 -17.18 -9.55 -5.57
C ASP A 69 -16.09 -8.50 -5.30
N LEU A 70 -15.64 -7.79 -6.34
CA LEU A 70 -14.67 -6.72 -6.16
C LEU A 70 -15.32 -5.49 -5.50
N PRO A 71 -14.69 -4.90 -4.46
CA PRO A 71 -15.21 -3.71 -3.78
C PRO A 71 -15.07 -2.45 -4.65
N ALA A 72 -15.91 -1.46 -4.36
CA ALA A 72 -15.82 -0.15 -5.01
C ALA A 72 -14.61 0.65 -4.49
N ILE A 73 -13.90 1.33 -5.40
CA ILE A 73 -12.75 2.16 -5.06
C ILE A 73 -13.12 3.64 -5.09
N GLY A 74 -12.81 4.34 -3.99
CA GLY A 74 -13.03 5.77 -3.86
C GLY A 74 -12.12 6.63 -4.74
N ALA A 75 -12.45 7.91 -4.86
CA ALA A 75 -11.59 8.88 -5.54
C ALA A 75 -10.34 9.18 -4.72
N ALA A 76 -9.18 9.24 -5.38
CA ALA A 76 -7.93 9.70 -4.79
C ALA A 76 -7.77 11.22 -4.92
N THR A 77 -7.20 11.85 -3.90
CA THR A 77 -6.83 13.27 -3.97
C THR A 77 -5.56 13.47 -4.78
N THR A 78 -5.46 14.61 -5.48
CA THR A 78 -4.27 15.05 -6.24
C THR A 78 -3.77 16.42 -5.76
N ARG A 79 -4.25 16.85 -4.59
CA ARG A 79 -4.03 18.18 -4.05
C ARG A 79 -3.46 18.04 -2.64
N PHE A 80 -2.23 18.48 -2.48
CA PHE A 80 -1.52 18.55 -1.22
C PHE A 80 -0.87 19.95 -1.13
N SER A 81 -0.72 20.45 0.09
CA SER A 81 -0.09 21.73 0.39
C SER A 81 1.44 21.68 0.33
N SER A 82 2.03 20.49 0.49
CA SER A 82 3.47 20.29 0.46
C SER A 82 3.86 18.85 0.11
N ALA A 83 5.12 18.63 -0.29
CA ALA A 83 5.67 17.30 -0.48
C ALA A 83 5.62 16.48 0.82
N LEU A 84 5.85 17.13 1.97
CA LEU A 84 5.75 16.48 3.27
C LEU A 84 4.33 15.97 3.54
N GLU A 85 3.29 16.76 3.25
CA GLU A 85 1.90 16.31 3.42
C GLU A 85 1.56 15.14 2.49
N ALA A 86 2.02 15.19 1.23
CA ALA A 86 1.79 14.11 0.27
C ALA A 86 2.46 12.80 0.72
N THR A 87 3.72 12.84 1.15
CA THR A 87 4.43 11.65 1.65
C THR A 87 3.92 11.20 3.01
N GLN A 88 3.45 12.10 3.88
CA GLN A 88 2.79 11.71 5.13
C GLN A 88 1.48 10.96 4.87
N ALA A 89 0.70 11.38 3.88
CA ALA A 89 -0.50 10.67 3.48
C ALA A 89 -0.21 9.24 2.98
N ALA A 90 0.93 9.03 2.31
CA ALA A 90 1.42 7.68 1.98
C ALA A 90 1.73 6.86 3.22
N LEU A 91 2.56 7.37 4.15
CA LEU A 91 2.91 6.65 5.38
C LEU A 91 1.68 6.32 6.24
N ASP A 92 0.71 7.24 6.32
CA ASP A 92 -0.54 7.01 7.04
C ASP A 92 -1.39 5.92 6.38
N SER A 93 -1.37 5.84 5.04
CA SER A 93 -1.97 4.74 4.29
C SER A 93 -1.29 3.41 4.63
N GLU A 94 0.04 3.36 4.61
CA GLU A 94 0.79 2.14 4.95
C GLU A 94 0.49 1.65 6.36
N ARG A 95 0.53 2.53 7.36
CA ARG A 95 0.22 2.16 8.74
C ARG A 95 -1.19 1.61 8.90
N LYS A 96 -2.15 2.14 8.12
CA LYS A 96 -3.52 1.63 8.09
C LYS A 96 -3.53 0.21 7.50
N VAL A 97 -2.92 0.00 6.34
CA VAL A 97 -2.82 -1.30 5.66
C VAL A 97 -2.14 -2.33 6.55
N SER A 98 -1.02 -1.98 7.19
CA SER A 98 -0.35 -2.82 8.19
C SER A 98 -1.25 -3.20 9.36
N GLY A 99 -2.07 -2.26 9.85
CA GLY A 99 -3.07 -2.54 10.89
C GLY A 99 -4.09 -3.57 10.43
N GLN A 100 -4.58 -3.44 9.21
CA GLN A 100 -5.56 -4.36 8.61
C GLN A 100 -4.99 -5.78 8.47
N PHE A 101 -3.76 -5.93 7.96
CA PHE A 101 -3.10 -7.24 7.87
C PHE A 101 -2.87 -7.90 9.24
N ARG A 102 -2.49 -7.12 10.26
CA ARG A 102 -2.33 -7.64 11.64
C ARG A 102 -3.66 -8.12 12.22
N THR A 103 -4.74 -7.37 12.00
CA THR A 103 -6.10 -7.78 12.40
C THR A 103 -6.53 -9.05 11.67
N LEU A 104 -6.35 -9.10 10.35
CA LEU A 104 -6.68 -10.25 9.51
C LEU A 104 -5.91 -11.51 9.96
N SER A 105 -4.63 -11.36 10.29
CA SER A 105 -3.79 -12.44 10.80
C SER A 105 -4.28 -12.97 12.15
N SER A 106 -4.68 -12.08 13.07
CA SER A 106 -5.25 -12.47 14.36
C SER A 106 -6.57 -13.21 14.19
N VAL A 107 -7.46 -12.71 13.33
CA VAL A 107 -8.74 -13.36 13.00
C VAL A 107 -8.50 -14.75 12.39
N SER A 108 -7.53 -14.89 11.48
CA SER A 108 -7.24 -16.21 10.88
C SER A 108 -6.81 -17.24 11.93
N LEU A 109 -6.07 -16.84 12.97
CA LEU A 109 -5.73 -17.76 14.07
C LEU A 109 -6.92 -18.07 14.98
N GLU A 110 -7.76 -17.08 15.28
CA GLU A 110 -8.98 -17.27 16.09
C GLU A 110 -9.97 -18.26 15.46
N GLU A 111 -10.01 -18.29 14.12
CA GLU A 111 -10.89 -19.18 13.34
C GLU A 111 -10.21 -20.51 12.94
N ASP A 112 -9.02 -20.82 13.47
CA ASP A 112 -8.21 -21.98 13.08
C ASP A 112 -7.91 -22.06 11.56
N ASP A 113 -7.90 -20.92 10.87
CA ASP A 113 -7.54 -20.78 9.45
C ASP A 113 -6.02 -20.60 9.27
N TYR A 114 -5.30 -21.68 9.50
CA TYR A 114 -3.85 -21.72 9.35
C TYR A 114 -3.37 -21.48 7.90
N THR A 115 -4.23 -21.72 6.90
CA THR A 115 -3.91 -21.47 5.49
C THR A 115 -3.85 -19.98 5.21
N THR A 116 -4.90 -19.24 5.60
CA THR A 116 -4.89 -17.77 5.50
C THR A 116 -3.80 -17.18 6.38
N PHE A 117 -3.61 -17.68 7.62
CA PHE A 117 -2.54 -17.18 8.48
C PHE A 117 -1.15 -17.28 7.82
N GLN A 118 -0.84 -18.42 7.20
CA GLN A 118 0.44 -18.63 6.51
C GLN A 118 0.59 -17.71 5.28
N PHE A 119 -0.48 -17.54 4.50
CA PHE A 119 -0.50 -16.64 3.35
C PHE A 119 -0.17 -15.19 3.73
N LEU A 120 -0.68 -14.74 4.88
CA LEU A 120 -0.52 -13.35 5.36
C LEU A 120 0.87 -12.99 5.86
N GLN A 121 1.73 -13.98 6.13
CA GLN A 121 3.08 -13.70 6.65
C GLN A 121 3.91 -12.88 5.66
N TRP A 122 3.72 -13.10 4.36
CA TRP A 122 4.39 -12.30 3.33
C TRP A 122 4.02 -10.82 3.43
N PHE A 123 2.74 -10.49 3.57
CA PHE A 123 2.30 -9.10 3.71
C PHE A 123 2.75 -8.47 5.03
N ILE A 124 2.79 -9.23 6.12
CA ILE A 124 3.28 -8.73 7.41
C ILE A 124 4.76 -8.34 7.32
N GLU A 125 5.56 -9.13 6.60
CA GLU A 125 6.97 -8.82 6.34
C GLU A 125 7.10 -7.61 5.40
N GLU A 126 6.36 -7.61 4.29
CA GLU A 126 6.35 -6.52 3.30
C GLU A 126 6.02 -5.16 3.92
N GLN A 127 4.98 -5.10 4.76
CA GLN A 127 4.56 -3.86 5.40
C GLN A 127 5.62 -3.23 6.33
N VAL A 128 6.59 -4.02 6.82
CA VAL A 128 7.73 -3.47 7.57
C VAL A 128 8.64 -2.66 6.66
N GLU A 129 8.88 -3.17 5.44
CA GLU A 129 9.68 -2.49 4.43
C GLU A 129 8.95 -1.25 3.90
N GLU A 130 7.64 -1.34 3.66
CA GLU A 130 6.83 -0.22 3.17
C GLU A 130 6.77 0.96 4.16
N GLU A 131 6.48 0.69 5.43
CA GLU A 131 6.48 1.73 6.46
C GLU A 131 7.86 2.40 6.59
N ALA A 132 8.93 1.61 6.49
CA ALA A 132 10.30 2.12 6.54
C ALA A 132 10.66 2.98 5.32
N LYS A 133 10.25 2.55 4.11
CA LYS A 133 10.42 3.27 2.84
C LYS A 133 9.77 4.65 2.93
N MET A 134 8.50 4.73 3.32
CA MET A 134 7.77 6.00 3.43
C MET A 134 8.33 6.91 4.53
N GLN A 135 8.72 6.35 5.69
CA GLN A 135 9.36 7.12 6.75
C GLN A 135 10.71 7.72 6.30
N ALA A 136 11.53 6.96 5.58
CA ALA A 136 12.81 7.44 5.08
C ALA A 136 12.66 8.56 4.05
N LEU A 137 11.62 8.53 3.21
CA LEU A 137 11.28 9.64 2.31
C LEU A 137 10.88 10.91 3.08
N ILE A 138 10.10 10.76 4.17
CA ILE A 138 9.75 11.88 5.07
C ILE A 138 11.00 12.46 5.71
N ASP A 139 11.91 11.62 6.21
CA ASP A 139 13.17 12.06 6.82
C ASP A 139 14.06 12.79 5.82
N LEU A 140 14.11 12.30 4.57
CA LEU A 140 14.81 12.97 3.47
C LEU A 140 14.23 14.38 3.23
N ILE A 141 12.91 14.53 3.17
CA ILE A 141 12.25 15.83 3.01
C ILE A 141 12.56 16.75 4.20
N ASN A 142 12.47 16.22 5.42
CA ASN A 142 12.71 16.98 6.65
C ASN A 142 14.17 17.40 6.85
N SER A 143 15.12 16.76 6.16
CA SER A 143 16.53 17.22 6.13
C SER A 143 16.69 18.61 5.52
N GLY A 144 15.67 19.13 4.83
CA GLY A 144 15.69 20.43 4.15
C GLY A 144 16.35 20.36 2.77
N ILE A 145 16.65 19.16 2.25
CA ILE A 145 17.16 18.96 0.90
C ILE A 145 16.20 19.56 -0.13
N ASN A 146 16.75 20.15 -1.20
CA ASN A 146 15.94 20.56 -2.33
C ASN A 146 15.41 19.31 -3.05
N LEU A 147 14.10 19.27 -3.32
CA LEU A 147 13.44 18.09 -3.91
C LEU A 147 13.99 17.69 -5.29
N PHE A 148 14.50 18.64 -6.09
CA PHE A 148 15.16 18.31 -7.36
C PHE A 148 16.53 17.64 -7.14
N GLN A 149 17.26 18.06 -6.11
CA GLN A 149 18.54 17.42 -5.75
C GLN A 149 18.30 16.01 -5.18
N ALA A 150 17.21 15.84 -4.43
CA ALA A 150 16.82 14.57 -3.84
C ALA A 150 16.50 13.47 -4.87
N GLU A 151 16.12 13.81 -6.11
CA GLU A 151 15.80 12.82 -7.15
C GLU A 151 16.96 11.84 -7.41
N SER A 152 18.20 12.29 -7.29
CA SER A 152 19.41 11.44 -7.42
C SER A 152 19.58 10.40 -6.31
N LEU A 153 18.82 10.53 -5.22
CA LEU A 153 18.83 9.63 -4.07
C LEU A 153 17.64 8.68 -4.09
N LEU A 154 16.65 8.91 -4.96
CA LEU A 154 15.40 8.16 -4.98
C LEU A 154 15.56 6.72 -5.46
N GLU A 155 16.60 6.42 -6.24
CA GLU A 155 16.92 5.06 -6.71
C GLU A 155 17.13 4.05 -5.57
N LYS A 156 17.38 4.53 -4.34
CA LYS A 156 17.51 3.67 -3.15
C LYS A 156 16.16 3.21 -2.58
N PHE A 157 15.06 3.78 -3.05
CA PHE A 157 13.69 3.51 -2.63
C PHE A 157 12.83 2.95 -3.77
N ALA A 158 13.47 2.61 -4.89
CA ALA A 158 12.85 2.05 -6.08
C ALA A 158 13.14 0.56 -6.22
#